data_AF-A0A1H9UQG7-F1
#
_entry.id   AF-A0A1H9UQG7-F1
#
_cell.length_a   1.000
_cell.length_b   1.000
_cell.length_c   1.000
_cell.angle_alpha   90.00
_cell.angle_beta   90.00
_cell.angle_gamma   90.00
#
_symmetry.space_group_name_H-M   'P 1'
#
loop_
_entity.id
_entity.type
_entity.pdbx_description
1 polymer ?
#
loop_
_entity_poly.entity_id
_entity_poly.type
_entity_poly.pdbx_seq_one_letter_code
_entity_poly.pdbx_strand_id
1 'polypeptide(L)'
;MKRTFKFLGCLALAAMTITACKKDTVGTSEKLSLNATTASVTVGALNNAAFTTPLSDNPGSSGNWGTTYFDLDDNSTVTSSVPHQAIFNGAWDGVINPASGYTLAYKDFSTPTAITLSNIALSDLTSVTATVSSLGYNTPGPGWYTYDLASHTNAAVPNRYVVIYSGSISNPTELYVAQLTTIGYTADGSTGKFFGNVSFQYKKLK
;
A
#
# COMPACT_ATOMS: atom_id res chain seq x y z
N MET A 1 57.08 -60.72 9.98
CA MET A 1 57.74 -60.39 8.70
C MET A 1 58.61 -59.15 8.91
N LYS A 2 59.84 -59.17 8.42
CA LYS A 2 60.96 -58.27 8.74
C LYS A 2 60.96 -56.98 7.88
N ARG A 3 61.35 -55.86 8.49
CA ARG A 3 62.14 -54.68 8.00
C ARG A 3 61.64 -53.99 6.71
N THR A 4 61.54 -52.66 6.63
CA THR A 4 62.69 -51.73 6.61
C THR A 4 62.32 -50.27 6.86
N PHE A 5 63.29 -49.60 7.50
CA PHE A 5 63.46 -48.18 7.77
C PHE A 5 63.79 -47.38 6.50
N LYS A 6 63.31 -46.14 6.35
CA LYS A 6 64.04 -45.04 5.70
C LYS A 6 63.83 -43.72 6.47
N PHE A 7 64.97 -43.14 6.83
CA PHE A 7 65.18 -41.84 7.48
C PHE A 7 64.81 -40.66 6.56
N LEU A 8 64.26 -39.59 7.13
CA LEU A 8 64.82 -38.23 7.05
C LEU A 8 64.19 -37.37 8.16
N GLY A 9 65.04 -36.74 8.98
CA GLY A 9 64.61 -35.87 10.07
C GLY A 9 64.72 -34.39 9.71
N CYS A 10 63.94 -33.56 10.41
CA CYS A 10 64.40 -32.32 11.00
C CYS A 10 63.44 -31.92 12.13
N LEU A 11 64.00 -31.75 13.33
CA LEU A 11 63.36 -31.13 14.49
C LEU A 11 63.20 -29.61 14.26
N ALA A 12 62.10 -29.05 14.75
CA ALA A 12 62.07 -27.89 15.66
C ALA A 12 60.61 -27.57 16.03
N LEU A 13 60.20 -27.88 17.27
CA LEU A 13 59.84 -26.92 18.33
C LEU A 13 58.48 -26.24 18.07
N ALA A 14 57.40 -26.72 18.70
CA ALA A 14 56.89 -26.26 20.01
C ALA A 14 56.50 -24.77 19.96
N ALA A 15 55.35 -24.29 20.40
CA ALA A 15 54.31 -24.73 21.32
C ALA A 15 53.06 -23.86 20.97
N MET A 16 51.82 -24.02 21.44
CA MET A 16 51.23 -24.31 22.75
C MET A 16 49.75 -24.66 22.42
N THR A 17 49.28 -25.87 22.69
CA THR A 17 48.53 -26.26 23.90
C THR A 17 47.23 -25.48 24.20
N ILE A 18 46.10 -26.22 24.06
CA ILE A 18 44.94 -26.30 24.98
C ILE A 18 44.05 -25.04 25.00
N THR A 19 42.81 -25.02 24.47
CA THR A 19 41.65 -25.79 24.95
C THR A 19 40.50 -25.64 23.95
N ALA A 20 39.99 -26.77 23.46
CA ALA A 20 38.67 -26.84 22.84
C ALA A 20 37.57 -26.70 23.89
N CYS A 21 36.48 -26.04 23.50
CA CYS A 21 35.16 -26.08 24.13
C CYS A 21 35.07 -25.62 25.60
N LYS A 22 34.67 -24.37 25.77
CA LYS A 22 33.25 -24.03 26.04
C LYS A 22 33.15 -22.51 26.10
N LYS A 23 32.65 -21.91 25.03
CA LYS A 23 31.96 -20.64 25.14
C LYS A 23 30.51 -20.94 24.86
N ASP A 24 29.70 -20.86 25.91
CA ASP A 24 28.27 -20.75 25.77
C ASP A 24 28.03 -19.58 24.82
N THR A 25 27.66 -19.91 23.57
CA THR A 25 27.03 -18.92 22.71
C THR A 25 25.66 -18.71 23.32
N VAL A 26 25.60 -17.80 24.30
CA VAL A 26 24.39 -17.07 24.60
C VAL A 26 24.14 -16.29 23.32
N GLY A 27 23.42 -16.92 22.40
CA GLY A 27 22.73 -16.23 21.33
C GLY A 27 21.68 -15.38 22.02
N THR A 28 22.09 -14.22 22.54
CA THR A 28 21.18 -13.09 22.58
C THR A 28 20.79 -12.90 21.14
N SER A 29 19.64 -13.47 20.77
CA SER A 29 18.88 -13.00 19.64
C SER A 29 18.73 -11.51 19.91
N GLU A 30 19.58 -10.70 19.29
CA GLU A 30 19.25 -9.33 19.01
C GLU A 30 18.01 -9.42 18.14
N LYS A 31 16.86 -9.49 18.82
CA LYS A 31 15.60 -9.10 18.21
C LYS A 31 15.92 -7.72 17.67
N LEU A 32 16.02 -7.61 16.34
CA LEU A 32 15.76 -6.35 15.67
C LEU A 32 14.44 -5.86 16.25
N SER A 33 14.52 -4.97 17.24
CA SER A 33 13.36 -4.24 17.68
C SER A 33 12.97 -3.42 16.46
N LEU A 34 11.91 -3.83 15.79
CA LEU A 34 11.27 -3.04 14.76
C LEU A 34 10.96 -1.71 15.46
N ASN A 35 11.75 -0.68 15.17
CA ASN A 35 11.42 0.66 15.57
C ASN A 35 10.24 1.05 14.67
N ALA A 36 9.05 0.60 15.05
CA ALA A 36 7.79 0.78 14.34
C ALA A 36 7.31 2.22 14.50
N THR A 37 8.23 3.18 14.34
CA THR A 37 7.85 4.51 13.92
C THR A 37 7.52 4.36 12.45
N THR A 38 6.27 4.02 12.14
CA THR A 38 5.75 4.13 10.78
C THR A 38 6.08 5.53 10.31
N ALA A 39 6.82 5.66 9.20
CA ALA A 39 7.17 6.98 8.69
C ALA A 39 5.86 7.65 8.27
N SER A 40 5.42 8.64 9.04
CA SER A 40 4.24 9.45 8.71
C SER A 40 4.42 10.05 7.33
N VAL A 41 3.34 10.09 6.56
CA VAL A 41 3.31 10.65 5.21
C VAL A 41 3.66 12.13 5.25
N THR A 42 4.74 12.49 4.55
CA THR A 42 5.18 13.88 4.43
C THR A 42 4.25 14.66 3.50
N VAL A 43 3.80 15.84 3.93
CA VAL A 43 3.02 16.77 3.11
C VAL A 43 3.76 17.10 1.81
N GLY A 44 3.07 16.99 0.69
CA GLY A 44 3.56 17.25 -0.66
C GLY A 44 4.31 16.08 -1.31
N ALA A 45 4.64 15.02 -0.57
CA ALA A 45 5.29 13.84 -1.13
C ALA A 45 4.28 12.95 -1.88
N LEU A 46 4.75 12.31 -2.96
CA LEU A 46 3.99 11.28 -3.68
C LEU A 46 4.20 9.94 -2.99
N ASN A 47 3.10 9.29 -2.62
CA ASN A 47 3.09 8.00 -1.94
C ASN A 47 2.46 6.94 -2.84
N ASN A 48 2.95 5.71 -2.71
CA ASN A 48 2.36 4.54 -3.33
C ASN A 48 1.70 3.71 -2.22
N ALA A 49 0.40 3.48 -2.34
CA ALA A 49 -0.38 2.64 -1.45
C ALA A 49 -0.79 1.37 -2.19
N ALA A 50 -0.85 0.27 -1.45
CA ALA A 50 -1.45 -0.97 -1.92
C ALA A 50 -2.03 -1.74 -0.74
N PHE A 51 -3.07 -2.51 -1.01
CA PHE A 51 -3.64 -3.46 -0.06
C PHE A 51 -4.26 -4.66 -0.77
N THR A 52 -4.44 -5.72 0.00
CA THR A 52 -5.18 -6.92 -0.39
C THR A 52 -6.49 -6.96 0.39
N THR A 53 -7.58 -7.38 -0.26
CA THR A 53 -8.89 -7.46 0.40
C THR A 53 -8.85 -8.38 1.62
N PRO A 54 -9.58 -8.06 2.71
CA PRO A 54 -9.56 -8.87 3.93
C PRO A 54 -10.24 -10.23 3.77
N LEU A 55 -11.16 -10.36 2.80
CA LEU A 55 -11.81 -11.62 2.46
C LEU A 55 -11.44 -12.05 1.04
N SER A 56 -11.39 -13.37 0.85
CA SER A 56 -11.37 -13.97 -0.47
C SER A 56 -12.77 -14.38 -0.90
N ASP A 57 -13.09 -14.16 -2.17
CA ASP A 57 -14.38 -14.55 -2.72
C ASP A 57 -14.28 -14.93 -4.21
N ASN A 58 -15.39 -15.43 -4.73
CA ASN A 58 -15.59 -15.72 -6.13
C ASN A 58 -15.51 -14.43 -6.97
N PRO A 59 -14.89 -14.49 -8.15
CA PRO A 59 -14.70 -13.32 -8.99
C PRO A 59 -16.06 -12.79 -9.46
N GLY A 60 -16.21 -11.47 -9.47
CA GLY A 60 -17.40 -10.80 -9.98
C GLY A 60 -17.83 -9.60 -9.14
N SER A 61 -18.81 -8.87 -9.65
CA SER A 61 -19.31 -7.64 -9.03
C SER A 61 -20.13 -7.85 -7.76
N SER A 62 -20.55 -9.09 -7.48
CA SER A 62 -21.35 -9.46 -6.30
C SER A 62 -20.57 -10.14 -5.18
N GLY A 63 -19.26 -10.33 -5.35
CA GLY A 63 -18.42 -10.93 -4.30
C GLY A 63 -18.37 -10.05 -3.05
N ASN A 64 -18.28 -10.67 -1.89
CA ASN A 64 -18.03 -10.04 -0.60
C ASN A 64 -16.53 -10.06 -0.28
N TRP A 65 -15.86 -8.99 -0.67
CA TRP A 65 -14.43 -8.78 -0.48
C TRP A 65 -14.09 -8.22 0.91
N GLY A 66 -15.12 -7.85 1.67
CA GLY A 66 -15.03 -7.23 2.98
C GLY A 66 -14.96 -5.70 2.92
N THR A 67 -14.23 -5.11 3.84
CA THR A 67 -14.04 -3.66 3.91
C THR A 67 -12.64 -3.38 4.43
N THR A 68 -11.89 -2.61 3.65
CA THR A 68 -10.55 -2.15 4.01
C THR A 68 -10.62 -0.71 4.52
N TYR A 69 -10.14 -0.47 5.73
CA TYR A 69 -9.98 0.86 6.29
C TYR A 69 -8.53 1.30 6.06
N PHE A 70 -8.31 2.48 5.49
CA PHE A 70 -6.99 2.92 5.08
C PHE A 70 -6.62 4.26 5.72
N ASP A 71 -5.55 4.23 6.50
CA ASP A 71 -4.91 5.39 7.09
C ASP A 71 -3.93 5.99 6.06
N LEU A 72 -4.27 7.18 5.56
CA LEU A 72 -3.49 7.94 4.60
C LEU A 72 -2.36 8.75 5.25
N ASP A 73 -2.32 8.86 6.58
CA ASP A 73 -1.20 9.46 7.30
C ASP A 73 -0.10 8.45 7.56
N ASP A 74 -0.45 7.19 7.78
CA ASP A 74 0.50 6.10 8.02
C ASP A 74 0.72 5.20 6.78
N ASN A 75 0.05 5.49 5.67
CA ASN A 75 0.07 4.70 4.44
C ASN A 75 -0.19 3.21 4.69
N SER A 76 -1.22 2.89 5.47
CA SER A 76 -1.43 1.53 5.95
C SER A 76 -2.90 1.15 6.05
N THR A 77 -3.17 -0.16 6.04
CA THR A 77 -4.49 -0.68 6.39
C THR A 77 -4.63 -0.80 7.89
N VAL A 78 -5.80 -0.44 8.40
CA VAL A 78 -6.11 -0.42 9.82
C VAL A 78 -7.45 -1.08 10.11
N THR A 79 -7.80 -1.19 11.40
CA THR A 79 -9.13 -1.65 11.80
C THR A 79 -10.12 -0.49 11.84
N SER A 80 -11.42 -0.78 11.81
CA SER A 80 -12.48 0.25 11.87
C SER A 80 -12.42 1.18 13.08
N SER A 81 -11.78 0.73 14.18
CA SER A 81 -11.64 1.48 15.42
C SER A 81 -10.46 2.45 15.45
N VAL A 82 -9.52 2.29 14.52
CA VAL A 82 -8.35 3.16 14.39
C VAL A 82 -8.72 4.31 13.46
N PRO A 83 -8.30 5.57 13.73
CA PRO A 83 -8.50 6.68 12.80
C PRO A 83 -8.00 6.33 11.38
N HIS A 84 -8.78 6.72 10.38
CA HIS A 84 -8.49 6.49 8.97
C HIS A 84 -9.27 7.52 8.15
N GLN A 85 -8.83 7.75 6.92
CA GLN A 85 -9.41 8.77 6.04
C GLN A 85 -10.28 8.15 4.94
N ALA A 86 -9.92 6.94 4.50
CA ALA A 86 -10.56 6.26 3.38
C ALA A 86 -11.08 4.88 3.80
N ILE A 87 -12.21 4.49 3.22
CA ILE A 87 -12.82 3.17 3.36
C ILE A 87 -13.02 2.59 1.97
N PHE A 88 -12.48 1.40 1.75
CA PHE A 88 -12.60 0.68 0.50
C PHE A 88 -13.51 -0.53 0.66
N ASN A 89 -14.46 -0.71 -0.26
CA ASN A 89 -15.41 -1.83 -0.26
C ASN A 89 -15.96 -2.10 -1.67
N GLY A 90 -16.98 -2.94 -1.76
CA GLY A 90 -17.58 -3.35 -3.04
C GLY A 90 -16.72 -4.37 -3.77
N ALA A 91 -16.94 -4.51 -5.09
CA ALA A 91 -16.22 -5.48 -5.89
C ALA A 91 -14.70 -5.24 -5.84
N TRP A 92 -13.96 -6.22 -5.33
CA TRP A 92 -12.51 -6.19 -5.13
C TRP A 92 -12.00 -5.03 -4.24
N ASP A 93 -12.85 -4.50 -3.36
CA ASP A 93 -12.62 -3.25 -2.63
C ASP A 93 -12.32 -2.04 -3.56
N GLY A 94 -12.83 -2.07 -4.78
CA GLY A 94 -12.63 -1.01 -5.76
C GLY A 94 -13.40 0.28 -5.49
N VAL A 95 -14.36 0.31 -4.57
CA VAL A 95 -15.15 1.51 -4.25
C VAL A 95 -14.51 2.24 -3.07
N ILE A 96 -14.15 3.51 -3.25
CA ILE A 96 -13.65 4.38 -2.18
C ILE A 96 -14.80 5.21 -1.59
N ASN A 97 -14.82 5.32 -0.26
CA ASN A 97 -15.77 6.07 0.56
C ASN A 97 -14.98 6.90 1.58
N PRO A 98 -15.48 8.05 2.04
CA PRO A 98 -14.84 8.80 3.11
C PRO A 98 -15.08 8.11 4.46
N ALA A 99 -14.08 8.17 5.34
CA ALA A 99 -14.26 7.86 6.75
C ALA A 99 -15.08 8.95 7.46
N SER A 100 -15.52 8.66 8.70
CA SER A 100 -16.24 9.64 9.51
C SER A 100 -15.38 10.88 9.76
N GLY A 101 -15.97 12.07 9.60
CA GLY A 101 -15.26 13.35 9.72
C GLY A 101 -14.55 13.82 8.44
N TYR A 102 -14.52 12.98 7.39
CA TYR A 102 -13.98 13.33 6.08
C TYR A 102 -15.08 13.46 5.03
N THR A 103 -14.79 14.23 4.00
CA THR A 103 -15.61 14.42 2.82
C THR A 103 -14.87 13.83 1.62
N LEU A 104 -15.60 13.07 0.79
CA LEU A 104 -15.11 12.56 -0.47
C LEU A 104 -15.61 13.44 -1.62
N ALA A 105 -14.70 13.76 -2.52
CA ALA A 105 -14.97 14.52 -3.73
C ALA A 105 -14.09 14.03 -4.87
N TYR A 106 -14.31 14.57 -6.05
CA TYR A 106 -13.35 14.45 -7.15
C TYR A 106 -13.12 15.80 -7.81
N LYS A 107 -11.93 15.94 -8.40
CA LYS A 107 -11.55 17.07 -9.24
C LYS A 107 -11.20 16.55 -10.63
N ASP A 108 -11.91 17.07 -11.62
CA ASP A 108 -11.58 16.92 -13.02
C ASP A 108 -10.75 18.14 -13.44
N PHE A 109 -9.60 17.89 -14.05
CA PHE A 109 -8.77 18.92 -14.67
C PHE A 109 -9.05 18.96 -16.19
N SER A 110 -9.27 20.16 -16.71
CA SER A 110 -9.54 20.36 -18.13
C SER A 110 -8.27 20.20 -18.98
N THR A 111 -8.40 19.56 -20.14
CA THR A 111 -7.41 19.65 -21.23
C THR A 111 -7.26 21.10 -21.72
N PRO A 112 -6.09 21.57 -22.18
CA PRO A 112 -4.93 20.79 -22.66
C PRO A 112 -3.86 20.46 -21.62
N THR A 113 -3.92 21.04 -20.41
CA THR A 113 -2.91 20.77 -19.39
C THR A 113 -3.32 19.56 -18.55
N ALA A 114 -2.94 18.37 -19.01
CA ALA A 114 -3.02 17.17 -18.18
C ALA A 114 -2.04 17.35 -17.00
N ILE A 115 -2.58 17.75 -15.84
CA ILE A 115 -1.81 17.75 -14.60
C ILE A 115 -1.62 16.29 -14.18
N THR A 116 -0.42 15.92 -13.76
CA THR A 116 -0.14 14.63 -13.12
C THR A 116 -0.31 14.76 -11.62
N LEU A 117 -0.65 13.66 -10.94
CA LEU A 117 -0.79 13.65 -9.48
C LEU A 117 0.40 14.28 -8.75
N SER A 118 1.62 14.00 -9.22
CA SER A 118 2.87 14.57 -8.66
C SER A 118 2.87 16.10 -8.63
N ASN A 119 2.23 16.74 -9.60
CA ASN A 119 2.27 18.18 -9.82
C ASN A 119 1.08 18.91 -9.19
N ILE A 120 0.07 18.19 -8.69
CA ILE A 120 -1.07 18.82 -7.99
C ILE A 120 -0.59 19.43 -6.67
N ALA A 121 -0.89 20.71 -6.48
CA ALA A 121 -0.65 21.48 -5.27
C ALA A 121 -1.97 21.81 -4.55
N LEU A 122 -1.87 22.24 -3.29
CA LEU A 122 -3.05 22.63 -2.51
C LEU A 122 -3.87 23.76 -3.17
N SER A 123 -3.20 24.69 -3.85
CA SER A 123 -3.83 25.80 -4.58
C SER A 123 -4.71 25.34 -5.75
N ASP A 124 -4.45 24.17 -6.30
CA ASP A 124 -5.23 23.60 -7.41
C ASP A 124 -6.59 23.06 -6.96
N LEU A 125 -6.76 22.88 -5.64
CA LEU A 125 -7.92 22.27 -5.00
C LEU A 125 -8.71 23.28 -4.16
N THR A 126 -8.76 24.54 -4.58
CA THR A 126 -9.65 25.56 -4.00
C THR A 126 -11.13 25.28 -4.26
N SER A 127 -11.42 24.41 -5.24
CA SER A 127 -12.75 23.88 -5.54
C SER A 127 -12.65 22.45 -6.07
N VAL A 128 -13.70 21.67 -5.87
CA VAL A 128 -13.86 20.32 -6.44
C VAL A 128 -14.91 20.34 -7.55
N THR A 129 -14.89 19.32 -8.42
CA THR A 129 -15.93 19.17 -9.45
C THR A 129 -17.25 18.77 -8.81
N ALA A 130 -17.22 17.79 -7.89
CA ALA A 130 -18.36 17.45 -7.06
C ALA A 130 -17.93 16.74 -5.77
N THR A 131 -18.74 16.93 -4.72
CA THR A 131 -18.74 16.09 -3.52
C THR A 131 -19.65 14.88 -3.74
N VAL A 132 -19.22 13.71 -3.29
CA VAL A 132 -19.89 12.42 -3.51
C VAL A 132 -19.80 11.54 -2.27
N SER A 133 -20.71 10.60 -2.08
CA SER A 133 -20.65 9.63 -0.97
C SER A 133 -19.71 8.45 -1.25
N SER A 134 -19.48 8.13 -2.52
CA SER A 134 -18.65 7.01 -2.96
C SER A 134 -18.13 7.24 -4.37
N LEU A 135 -16.96 6.69 -4.69
CA LEU A 135 -16.44 6.59 -6.06
C LEU A 135 -16.05 5.14 -6.35
N GLY A 136 -16.63 4.57 -7.40
CA GLY A 136 -16.32 3.21 -7.86
C GLY A 136 -16.02 3.20 -9.36
N TYR A 137 -16.59 2.21 -10.06
CA TYR A 137 -16.55 2.13 -11.52
C TYR A 137 -17.28 3.32 -12.16
N ASN A 138 -16.69 3.92 -13.18
CA ASN A 138 -17.18 5.15 -13.84
C ASN A 138 -18.33 4.92 -14.84
N THR A 139 -19.34 4.14 -14.43
CA THR A 139 -20.59 3.91 -15.18
C THR A 139 -21.70 3.49 -14.20
N PRO A 140 -22.91 4.09 -14.19
CA PRO A 140 -23.39 5.23 -14.98
C PRO A 140 -23.12 6.61 -14.33
N GLY A 141 -22.53 6.63 -13.13
CA GLY A 141 -22.20 7.85 -12.37
C GLY A 141 -20.69 8.13 -12.32
N PRO A 142 -20.27 9.19 -11.61
CA PRO A 142 -18.86 9.49 -11.45
C PRO A 142 -18.16 8.37 -10.69
N GLY A 143 -17.16 7.77 -11.33
CA GLY A 143 -16.23 6.83 -10.72
C GLY A 143 -14.81 7.37 -10.69
N TRP A 144 -13.91 6.61 -10.08
CA TRP A 144 -12.46 6.90 -10.07
C TRP A 144 -11.65 5.91 -10.91
N TYR A 145 -12.28 4.84 -11.40
CA TYR A 145 -11.70 3.91 -12.36
C TYR A 145 -12.64 3.52 -13.49
N THR A 146 -12.05 3.13 -14.61
CA THR A 146 -12.69 2.50 -15.76
C THR A 146 -12.28 1.03 -15.86
N TYR A 147 -13.00 0.28 -16.68
CA TYR A 147 -12.73 -1.12 -16.97
C TYR A 147 -12.70 -1.27 -18.50
N ASP A 148 -11.58 -1.73 -19.01
CA ASP A 148 -11.40 -2.01 -20.43
C ASP A 148 -11.78 -3.45 -20.72
N LEU A 149 -12.81 -3.64 -21.55
CA LEU A 149 -13.36 -4.96 -21.87
C LEU A 149 -12.44 -5.81 -22.75
N ALA A 150 -11.51 -5.19 -23.50
CA ALA A 150 -10.63 -5.90 -24.42
C ALA A 150 -9.41 -6.48 -23.71
N SER A 151 -8.84 -5.72 -22.77
CA SER A 151 -7.68 -6.09 -21.97
C SER A 151 -8.05 -6.67 -20.60
N HIS A 152 -9.32 -6.54 -20.18
CA HIS A 152 -9.82 -6.90 -18.86
C HIS A 152 -9.04 -6.21 -17.72
N THR A 153 -8.64 -4.96 -17.93
CA THR A 153 -7.87 -4.18 -16.96
C THR A 153 -8.68 -3.01 -16.40
N ASN A 154 -8.36 -2.63 -15.16
CA ASN A 154 -8.88 -1.42 -14.54
C ASN A 154 -7.84 -0.30 -14.68
N ALA A 155 -8.28 0.91 -15.04
CA ALA A 155 -7.44 2.09 -15.18
C ALA A 155 -8.06 3.28 -14.46
N ALA A 156 -7.26 4.26 -14.04
CA ALA A 156 -7.79 5.50 -13.52
C ALA A 156 -8.65 6.24 -14.56
N VAL A 157 -9.69 6.95 -14.11
CA VAL A 157 -10.41 7.88 -14.98
C VAL A 157 -9.45 9.02 -15.39
N PRO A 158 -9.25 9.26 -16.69
CA PRO A 158 -8.32 10.28 -17.16
C PRO A 158 -8.66 11.68 -16.62
N ASN A 159 -7.63 12.41 -16.19
CA ASN A 159 -7.72 13.77 -15.63
C ASN A 159 -8.64 13.94 -14.40
N ARG A 160 -9.10 12.84 -13.81
CA ARG A 160 -9.87 12.83 -12.56
C ARG A 160 -8.98 12.40 -11.40
N TYR A 161 -9.09 13.13 -10.32
CA TYR A 161 -8.43 12.82 -9.06
C TYR A 161 -9.44 12.76 -7.94
N VAL A 162 -9.31 11.74 -7.10
CA VAL A 162 -10.08 11.60 -5.87
C VAL A 162 -9.54 12.61 -4.86
N VAL A 163 -10.42 13.32 -4.17
CA VAL A 163 -10.06 14.29 -3.13
C VAL A 163 -10.75 13.86 -1.84
N ILE A 164 -9.98 13.67 -0.78
CA ILE A 164 -10.48 13.37 0.56
C ILE A 164 -10.02 14.50 1.47
N TYR A 165 -10.92 15.11 2.22
CA TYR A 165 -10.57 16.24 3.08
C TYR A 165 -11.47 16.34 4.31
N SER A 166 -10.96 17.01 5.35
CA SER A 166 -11.72 17.40 6.54
C SER A 166 -11.86 18.93 6.59
N GLY A 167 -12.93 19.42 7.22
CA GLY A 167 -13.26 20.86 7.19
C GLY A 167 -13.93 21.27 5.88
N SER A 168 -13.51 22.40 5.29
CA SER A 168 -14.03 22.88 4.01
C SER A 168 -12.96 22.84 2.92
N ILE A 169 -13.36 22.65 1.66
CA ILE A 169 -12.41 22.58 0.54
C ILE A 169 -11.57 23.87 0.37
N SER A 170 -12.12 25.03 0.74
CA SER A 170 -11.42 26.31 0.67
C SER A 170 -10.42 26.52 1.80
N ASN A 171 -10.55 25.80 2.92
CA ASN A 171 -9.63 25.84 4.04
C ASN A 171 -9.65 24.48 4.77
N PRO A 172 -9.07 23.43 4.17
CA PRO A 172 -9.13 22.10 4.75
C PRO A 172 -8.29 22.05 6.02
N THR A 173 -8.65 21.18 6.96
CA THR A 173 -7.75 20.81 8.06
C THR A 173 -6.75 19.79 7.56
N GLU A 174 -7.23 18.79 6.83
CA GLU A 174 -6.43 17.82 6.10
C GLU A 174 -6.96 17.68 4.68
N LEU A 175 -6.06 17.44 3.73
CA LEU A 175 -6.45 17.21 2.33
C LEU A 175 -5.52 16.19 1.68
N TYR A 176 -6.12 15.20 1.04
CA TYR A 176 -5.44 14.17 0.26
C TYR A 176 -5.99 14.19 -1.16
N VAL A 177 -5.09 13.96 -2.13
CA VAL A 177 -5.45 13.75 -3.54
C VAL A 177 -4.90 12.42 -4.00
N ALA A 178 -5.71 11.60 -4.67
CA ALA A 178 -5.36 10.24 -5.04
C ALA A 178 -5.80 9.88 -6.46
N GLN A 179 -5.14 8.87 -7.02
CA GLN A 179 -5.47 8.28 -8.32
C GLN A 179 -5.20 6.78 -8.31
N LEU A 180 -6.12 6.00 -8.89
CA LEU A 180 -5.94 4.56 -9.01
C LEU A 180 -4.68 4.23 -9.83
N THR A 181 -3.95 3.20 -9.44
CA THR A 181 -2.90 2.59 -10.25
C THR A 181 -3.39 1.27 -10.85
N THR A 182 -3.89 0.35 -10.04
CA THR A 182 -4.49 -0.90 -10.53
C THR A 182 -5.49 -1.50 -9.55
N ILE A 183 -6.45 -2.25 -10.08
CA ILE A 183 -7.27 -3.23 -9.36
C ILE A 183 -7.04 -4.57 -10.04
N GLY A 184 -6.45 -5.51 -9.30
CA GLY A 184 -6.15 -6.87 -9.74
C GLY A 184 -6.61 -7.90 -8.71
N TYR A 185 -6.15 -9.14 -8.87
CA TYR A 185 -6.53 -10.23 -7.98
C TYR A 185 -5.45 -11.31 -7.89
N THR A 186 -5.49 -12.09 -6.82
CA THR A 186 -4.58 -13.23 -6.57
C THR A 186 -5.38 -14.40 -6.02
N ALA A 187 -5.14 -15.61 -6.50
CA ALA A 187 -5.85 -16.79 -6.01
C ALA A 187 -5.54 -17.03 -4.52
N ASP A 188 -6.55 -17.41 -3.74
CA ASP A 188 -6.38 -17.71 -2.30
C ASP A 188 -5.91 -19.15 -2.03
N GLY A 189 -5.77 -19.96 -3.10
CA GLY A 189 -5.44 -21.39 -3.02
C GLY A 189 -6.65 -22.32 -3.06
N SER A 190 -7.87 -21.80 -2.93
CA SER A 190 -9.13 -22.50 -3.11
C SER A 190 -9.65 -22.39 -4.55
N THR A 191 -10.42 -23.37 -5.00
CA THR A 191 -10.99 -23.35 -6.34
C THR A 191 -11.94 -22.18 -6.54
N GLY A 192 -11.58 -21.28 -7.47
CA GLY A 192 -12.44 -20.19 -7.91
C GLY A 192 -12.54 -19.01 -6.93
N LYS A 193 -11.69 -18.95 -5.90
CA LYS A 193 -11.62 -17.83 -4.96
C LYS A 193 -10.33 -17.04 -5.10
N PHE A 194 -10.45 -15.74 -4.90
CA PHE A 194 -9.37 -14.79 -5.06
C PHE A 194 -9.40 -13.78 -3.93
N PHE A 195 -8.28 -13.12 -3.66
CA PHE A 195 -8.24 -11.82 -3.01
C PHE A 195 -8.14 -10.74 -4.07
N GLY A 196 -8.77 -9.58 -3.82
CA GLY A 196 -8.53 -8.38 -4.59
C GLY A 196 -7.25 -7.69 -4.18
N ASN A 197 -6.60 -7.02 -5.12
CA ASN A 197 -5.43 -6.19 -4.87
C ASN A 197 -5.69 -4.82 -5.45
N VAL A 198 -5.71 -3.79 -4.61
CA VAL A 198 -5.86 -2.40 -5.02
C VAL A 198 -4.56 -1.69 -4.79
N SER A 199 -4.12 -0.90 -5.76
CA SER A 199 -3.03 0.04 -5.57
C SER A 199 -3.38 1.40 -6.15
N PHE A 200 -2.90 2.44 -5.49
CA PHE A 200 -3.14 3.82 -5.85
C PHE A 200 -1.96 4.67 -5.43
N GLN A 201 -1.84 5.83 -6.08
CA GLN A 201 -0.92 6.87 -5.66
C GLN A 201 -1.70 7.99 -4.99
N TYR A 202 -1.08 8.67 -4.04
CA TYR A 202 -1.68 9.84 -3.41
C TYR A 202 -0.65 10.82 -2.85
N LYS A 203 -1.12 12.04 -2.55
CA LYS A 203 -0.38 13.08 -1.82
C LYS A 203 -1.23 13.57 -0.66
N LYS A 204 -0.63 13.71 0.53
CA LYS A 204 -1.15 14.64 1.56
C LYS A 204 -0.75 16.05 1.15
N LEU A 205 -1.69 16.97 1.02
CA LEU A 205 -1.47 18.37 0.64
C LEU A 205 -1.68 19.33 1.82
N LYS A 206 -2.33 18.86 2.88
CA LYS A 206 -2.43 19.53 4.17
C LYS A 206 -2.66 18.48 5.26
#